data_AF-A0A7G1I3D8-F1
#
_entry.id   AF-A0A7G1I3D8-F1
#
_cell.length_a   1.000
_cell.length_b   1.000
_cell.length_c   1.000
_cell.angle_alpha   90.00
_cell.angle_beta   90.00
_cell.angle_gamma   90.00
#
_symmetry.space_group_name_H-M   'P 1'
#
loop_
_entity.id
_entity.type
_entity.pdbx_description
1 polymer ?
#
loop_
_entity_poly.entity_id
_entity_poly.type
_entity_poly.pdbx_seq_one_letter_code
_entity_poly.pdbx_strand_id
1 'polypeptide(L)' 'MIRLRGAETVIVGLRPEVAFAMVQLGLAFDDMHTALDLEEGLALLNRTLGLEKPMIGPDGAG' A
#
# COMPACT_ATOMS: atom_id res chain seq x y z
N MET A 1 5.42 -1.92 -15.18
CA MET A 1 5.35 -0.53 -15.71
C MET A 1 5.31 0.54 -14.62
N ILE A 2 4.53 0.35 -13.55
CA ILE A 2 4.35 1.33 -12.47
C ILE A 2 5.69 1.66 -11.77
N ARG A 3 6.47 0.62 -11.42
CA ARG A 3 7.79 0.81 -10.81
C ARG A 3 8.80 1.51 -11.72
N LEU A 4 8.70 1.33 -13.04
CA LEU A 4 9.54 2.07 -14.01
C LEU A 4 9.25 3.58 -14.01
N ARG A 5 8.09 3.98 -13.49
CA ARG A 5 7.74 5.40 -13.29
C ARG A 5 8.08 5.92 -11.89
N GLY A 6 8.70 5.10 -11.03
CA GLY A 6 8.99 5.47 -9.65
C GLY A 6 7.74 5.67 -8.79
N ALA A 7 6.62 5.05 -9.17
CA ALA A 7 5.37 5.15 -8.42
C ALA A 7 5.21 3.98 -7.45
N GLU A 8 4.80 4.28 -6.22
CA GLU A 8 4.32 3.31 -5.25
C GLU A 8 2.84 2.98 -5.48
N THR A 9 2.45 1.73 -5.30
CA THR A 9 1.07 1.28 -5.56
C THR A 9 0.55 0.24 -4.60
N VAL A 10 -0.75 0.35 -4.33
CA VAL A 10 -1.53 -0.60 -3.55
C VAL A 10 -2.73 -1.05 -4.37
N ILE A 11 -2.99 -2.36 -4.46
CA ILE A 11 -4.23 -2.92 -5.01
C ILE A 11 -5.25 -3.07 -3.88
N VAL A 12 -6.47 -2.56 -4.07
CA VAL A 12 -7.55 -2.65 -3.07
C VAL A 12 -8.73 -3.45 -3.60
N GLY A 13 -9.50 -4.09 -2.71
CA GLY A 13 -10.71 -4.83 -3.08
C GLY A 13 -10.45 -6.08 -3.94
N LEU A 14 -9.24 -6.63 -3.86
CA LEU A 14 -8.86 -7.80 -4.66
C LEU A 14 -9.59 -9.04 -4.16
N ARG A 15 -10.45 -9.61 -5.01
CA ARG A 15 -11.09 -10.89 -4.71
C ARG A 15 -10.06 -12.02 -4.69
N PRO A 16 -10.14 -12.96 -3.73
CA PRO A 16 -9.21 -14.09 -3.64
C PRO A 16 -9.08 -14.91 -4.93
N GLU A 17 -10.19 -15.14 -5.65
CA GLU A 17 -10.18 -15.92 -6.89
C GLU A 17 -9.41 -15.23 -8.01
N VAL A 18 -9.43 -13.89 -8.02
CA VAL A 18 -8.68 -13.08 -8.98
C VAL A 18 -7.19 -13.11 -8.62
N ALA A 19 -6.86 -12.95 -7.34
CA ALA A 19 -5.48 -13.07 -6.87
C ALA A 19 -4.88 -14.43 -7.25
N PHE A 20 -5.65 -15.51 -7.04
CA PHE A 20 -5.25 -16.85 -7.41
C PHE A 20 -4.98 -16.99 -8.92
N ALA A 21 -5.90 -16.50 -9.76
CA ALA A 21 -5.71 -16.52 -11.20
C ALA A 21 -4.48 -15.72 -11.66
N MET A 22 -4.22 -14.57 -11.02
CA MET A 22 -3.05 -13.74 -11.31
C MET A 22 -1.74 -14.51 -11.05
N VAL A 23 -1.63 -15.22 -9.92
CA VAL A 23 -0.46 -16.05 -9.61
C VAL A 23 -0.29 -17.17 -10.64
N GLN A 24 -1.38 -17.85 -11.03
CA GLN A 24 -1.35 -18.91 -12.04
C GLN A 24 -0.92 -18.41 -13.42
N LEU A 25 -1.18 -17.14 -13.74
CA LEU A 25 -0.74 -16.47 -14.97
C LEU A 25 0.69 -15.92 -14.87
N GLY A 26 1.40 -16.16 -13.76
CA GLY A 26 2.77 -15.72 -13.55
C GLY A 26 2.92 -14.27 -13.10
N LEU A 27 1.86 -13.64 -12.59
CA LEU A 27 1.95 -12.33 -11.94
C LEU A 27 2.39 -12.52 -10.48
N ALA A 28 3.55 -11.95 -10.13
CA ALA A 28 4.09 -12.00 -8.77
C ALA A 28 3.67 -10.78 -7.96
N PHE A 29 3.34 -11.00 -6.69
CA PHE A 29 2.98 -9.96 -5.71
C PHE A 29 4.15 -9.52 -4.83
N ASP A 30 5.37 -10.01 -5.08
CA ASP A 30 6.54 -9.81 -4.19
C ASP A 30 6.83 -8.33 -3.89
N ASP A 31 6.40 -7.43 -4.77
CA ASP A 31 6.59 -5.98 -4.65
C ASP A 31 5.27 -5.19 -4.74
N MET A 32 4.13 -5.86 -4.56
CA MET A 32 2.82 -5.25 -4.68
C MET A 32 2.08 -5.33 -3.35
N HIS A 33 1.77 -4.15 -2.80
CA HIS A 33 0.93 -4.06 -1.62
C HIS A 33 -0.54 -4.31 -1.98
N THR A 34 -1.26 -4.99 -1.09
CA THR A 34 -2.70 -5.18 -1.19
C THR A 34 -3.40 -4.73 0.09
N ALA A 35 -4.64 -4.27 -0.03
CA ALA A 35 -5.51 -3.95 1.09
C ALA A 35 -6.95 -4.39 0.82
N LEU A 36 -7.77 -4.51 1.87
CA LEU A 36 -9.15 -4.96 1.76
C LEU A 36 -10.02 -3.92 1.04
N ASP A 37 -9.84 -2.65 1.40
CA ASP A 37 -10.62 -1.53 0.90
C ASP A 37 -9.74 -0.29 0.62
N LEU A 38 -10.38 0.77 0.14
CA LEU A 38 -9.69 1.98 -0.29
C LEU A 38 -9.05 2.71 0.90
N GLU A 39 -9.75 2.81 2.02
CA GLU A 39 -9.32 3.48 3.23
C GLU A 39 -8.05 2.84 3.79
N GLU A 40 -8.05 1.51 3.92
CA GLU A 40 -6.86 0.76 4.34
C GLU A 40 -5.72 0.92 3.33
N GLY A 41 -6.03 0.91 2.02
CA GLY A 41 -5.04 1.08 0.97
C GLY A 41 -4.36 2.45 1.00
N LEU A 42 -5.12 3.52 1.25
CA LEU A 42 -4.58 4.88 1.40
C LEU A 42 -3.73 5.00 2.67
N ALA A 43 -4.16 4.40 3.77
CA ALA A 43 -3.38 4.37 5.01
C ALA A 43 -2.05 3.63 4.82
N LEU A 44 -2.08 2.50 4.12
CA LEU A 44 -0.88 1.73 3.77
C LEU A 44 0.05 2.54 2.87
N LEU A 45 -0.48 3.20 1.84
CA LEU A 45 0.31 4.04 0.94
C LEU A 45 0.97 5.22 1.67
N ASN A 46 0.24 5.90 2.57
CA ASN A 46 0.78 6.98 3.38
C ASN A 46 1.91 6.50 4.30
N ARG A 47 1.79 5.30 4.88
CA ARG A 47 2.86 4.65 5.65
C ARG A 47 4.08 4.36 4.80
N THR A 48 3.90 3.74 3.64
CA THR A 48 5.00 3.39 2.72
C THR A 48 5.73 4.64 2.23
N LEU A 49 5.01 5.75 1.98
CA LEU A 49 5.59 7.02 1.56
C LEU A 49 6.15 7.87 2.71
N GLY A 50 6.00 7.44 3.97
CA GLY A 50 6.44 8.21 5.14
C GLY A 50 5.70 9.54 5.31
N LEU A 51 4.46 9.64 4.81
CA LEU A 51 3.62 10.84 4.87
C LEU A 51 2.84 10.95 6.19
N GLU A 52 2.84 9.92 7.03
CA GLU A 52 2.33 10.05 8.40
C GLU A 52 3.22 11.03 9.17
N LYS A 53 2.63 12.16 9.54
CA LYS A 53 3.29 13.20 10.32
C LYS A 53 3.81 12.56 11.61
N PRO A 54 5.13 12.60 11.92
CA PRO A 54 5.61 12.17 13.22
C PRO A 54 4.86 12.98 14.27
N MET A 55 4.18 12.30 15.21
CA MET A 55 3.69 12.92 16.44
C MET A 55 4.90 13.30 17.29
N ILE A 56 5.59 14.37 16.90
CA ILE A 56 6.52 15.09 17.73
C ILE A 56 5.93 16.50 17.85
N GLY A 57 5.03 16.65 18.80
CA GLY A 57 4.66 17.93 19.41
C GLY A 57 5.50 18.10 20.69
N PRO A 58 6.10 19.28 20.95
CA PRO A 58 6.86 19.53 22.14
C PRO A 58 5.92 20.05 23.24
N ASP A 59 5.33 19.16 24.02
CA ASP A 59 4.58 19.51 25.23
C ASP A 59 5.29 18.96 26.47
N GLY A 60 6.53 19.43 26.62
CA GLY A 60 7.08 19.75 27.93
C GLY A 60 6.93 21.26 28.18
N ALA A 61 6.51 21.59 29.40
CA ALA A 61 6.36 22.92 30.02
C ALA A 61 5.02 23.64 29.82
N GLY A 62 4.22 23.55 30.88
CA GLY A 62 3.02 24.33 31.19
C GLY A 62 2.54 23.93 32.58
#